data_AF-A0A0W0G7K3-F1
#
_entry.id   AF-A0A0W0G7K3-F1
#
_cell.length_a   1.000
_cell.length_b   1.000
_cell.length_c   1.000
_cell.angle_alpha   90.00
_cell.angle_beta   90.00
_cell.angle_gamma   90.00
#
_symmetry.space_group_name_H-M   'P 1'
#
loop_
_entity.id
_entity.type
_entity.pdbx_description
1 polymer ?
#
loop_
_entity_poly.entity_id
_entity_poly.type
_entity_poly.pdbx_seq_one_letter_code
_entity_poly.pdbx_strand_id
1 'polypeptide(L)'
;MSRCRKAVIEERCQSLLVLLAGHIFQLAAYAAALYHLAFTTTTQQPYHTSALSGQAWINELWNGHEDQIACELEVRKHIFNILLAELCWLRVEDSRYVSLEEKLGIFLYTCMTALPVQHIGERFQRSNETTSLLMLDAFTEPDFYNCYVCLPDANAPISAYILNNPKLYPFFKDAIGTVNGTHICCWPSKEERELARDRKGQISHNCLVCCSFDM
;
A
#
# COMPACT_ATOMS: atom_id res chain seq x y z
N MET A 1 -21.55 -68.54 28.09
CA MET A 1 -20.17 -68.07 28.31
C MET A 1 -19.68 -67.00 27.31
N SER A 2 -20.35 -66.75 26.17
CA SER A 2 -19.84 -65.78 25.16
C SER A 2 -20.15 -64.30 25.45
N ARG A 3 -21.26 -63.98 26.14
CA ARG A 3 -21.62 -62.58 26.48
C ARG A 3 -20.68 -61.93 27.50
N CYS A 4 -20.21 -62.68 28.49
CA CYS A 4 -19.32 -62.17 29.53
C CYS A 4 -17.91 -61.82 28.98
N ARG A 5 -17.39 -62.59 28.02
CA ARG A 5 -16.13 -62.27 27.32
C ARG A 5 -16.23 -61.01 26.45
N LYS A 6 -17.38 -60.77 25.80
CA LYS A 6 -17.58 -59.56 24.99
C LYS A 6 -17.57 -58.28 25.84
N ALA A 7 -18.27 -58.28 26.98
CA ALA A 7 -18.31 -57.13 27.89
C ALA A 7 -16.92 -56.76 28.45
N VAL A 8 -16.10 -57.75 28.82
CA VAL A 8 -14.73 -57.52 29.30
C VAL A 8 -13.81 -56.98 28.20
N ILE A 9 -14.01 -57.39 26.94
CA ILE A 9 -13.24 -56.85 25.81
C ILE A 9 -13.66 -55.40 25.52
N GLU A 10 -14.95 -55.09 25.62
CA GLU A 10 -15.50 -53.75 25.38
C GLU A 10 -15.04 -52.73 26.43
N GLU A 11 -15.03 -53.12 27.71
CA GLU A 11 -14.52 -52.31 28.82
C GLU A 11 -12.99 -52.07 28.71
N ARG A 12 -12.23 -53.10 28.30
CA ARG A 12 -10.79 -52.96 28.01
C ARG A 12 -10.54 -52.07 26.79
N CYS A 13 -11.34 -52.16 25.74
CA CYS A 13 -11.25 -51.27 24.58
C CYS A 13 -11.58 -49.81 24.93
N GLN A 14 -12.62 -49.56 25.74
CA GLN A 14 -12.92 -48.21 26.23
C GLN A 14 -11.78 -47.64 27.09
N SER A 15 -11.22 -48.46 27.98
CA SER A 15 -10.07 -48.05 28.81
C SER A 15 -8.84 -47.71 27.96
N LEU A 16 -8.56 -48.49 26.91
CA LEU A 16 -7.47 -48.24 25.96
C LEU A 16 -7.71 -46.96 25.13
N LEU A 17 -8.94 -46.70 24.70
CA LEU A 17 -9.30 -45.49 23.97
C LEU A 17 -9.13 -44.23 24.83
N VAL A 18 -9.51 -44.28 26.10
CA VAL A 18 -9.32 -43.16 27.05
C VAL A 18 -7.84 -42.88 27.28
N LEU A 19 -7.01 -43.92 27.42
CA LEU A 19 -5.55 -43.77 27.55
C LEU A 19 -4.92 -43.17 26.29
N LEU A 20 -5.31 -43.62 25.10
CA LEU A 20 -4.84 -43.06 23.83
C LEU A 20 -5.26 -41.59 23.66
N ALA A 21 -6.51 -41.26 23.98
CA ALA A 21 -6.99 -39.87 23.94
C ALA A 21 -6.22 -38.97 24.92
N GLY A 22 -5.91 -39.48 26.12
CA GLY A 22 -5.07 -38.78 27.10
C GLY A 22 -3.66 -38.51 26.58
N HIS A 23 -3.03 -39.49 25.92
CA HIS A 23 -1.72 -39.30 25.29
C HIS A 23 -1.75 -38.29 24.13
N ILE A 24 -2.79 -38.32 23.30
CA ILE A 24 -2.98 -37.35 22.21
C ILE A 24 -3.13 -35.93 22.79
N PHE A 25 -3.92 -35.77 23.85
CA PHE A 25 -4.10 -34.48 24.51
C PHE A 25 -2.79 -33.96 25.12
N GLN A 26 -2.03 -34.84 25.78
CA GLN A 26 -0.71 -34.51 26.34
C GLN A 26 0.28 -34.08 25.26
N LEU A 27 0.31 -34.80 24.13
CA LEU A 27 1.13 -34.48 22.96
C LEU A 27 0.75 -33.13 22.35
N ALA A 28 -0.54 -32.86 22.20
CA ALA A 28 -1.04 -31.58 21.68
C ALA A 28 -0.66 -30.41 22.61
N ALA A 29 -0.80 -30.59 23.93
CA ALA A 29 -0.41 -29.58 24.92
C ALA A 29 1.10 -29.31 24.90
N TYR A 30 1.93 -30.36 24.77
CA TYR A 30 3.39 -30.21 24.62
C TYR A 30 3.76 -29.49 23.32
N ALA A 31 3.12 -29.83 22.21
CA ALA A 31 3.34 -29.16 20.93
C ALA A 31 2.96 -27.67 21.00
N ALA A 32 1.83 -27.34 21.63
CA ALA A 32 1.40 -25.96 21.85
C ALA A 32 2.39 -25.19 22.75
N ALA A 33 2.88 -25.81 23.82
CA ALA A 33 3.88 -25.20 24.71
C ALA A 33 5.22 -24.95 24.00
N LEU A 34 5.68 -25.91 23.18
CA LEU A 34 6.88 -25.76 22.37
C LEU A 34 6.71 -24.68 21.29
N TYR A 35 5.54 -24.60 20.66
CA TYR A 35 5.24 -23.53 19.70
C TYR A 35 5.22 -22.16 20.36
N HIS A 36 4.58 -22.03 21.53
CA HIS A 36 4.59 -20.79 22.30
C HIS A 36 6.00 -20.38 22.73
N LEU A 37 6.80 -21.34 23.20
CA LEU A 37 8.18 -21.08 23.58
C LEU A 37 9.02 -20.68 22.36
N ALA A 38 8.85 -21.35 21.21
CA ALA A 38 9.54 -20.99 19.98
C ALA A 38 9.15 -19.58 19.50
N PHE A 39 7.87 -19.22 19.59
CA PHE A 39 7.39 -17.89 19.23
C PHE A 39 7.94 -16.80 20.16
N THR A 40 8.00 -17.04 21.47
CA THR A 40 8.50 -16.07 22.45
C THR A 40 10.03 -15.99 22.51
N THR A 41 10.73 -17.06 22.13
CA THR A 41 12.21 -17.11 22.11
C THR A 41 12.81 -16.77 20.75
N THR A 42 12.00 -16.64 19.70
CA THR A 42 12.45 -16.03 18.44
C THR A 42 12.75 -14.57 18.73
N THR A 43 14.03 -14.27 18.98
CA THR A 43 14.53 -12.91 19.08
C THR A 43 14.19 -12.21 17.78
N GLN A 44 13.29 -11.22 17.82
CA GLN A 44 13.00 -10.38 16.66
C GLN A 44 14.33 -9.77 16.20
N GLN A 45 14.82 -10.22 15.05
CA GLN A 45 16.01 -9.63 14.47
C GLN A 45 15.59 -8.36 13.73
N PRO A 46 16.29 -7.23 13.95
CA PRO A 46 16.02 -6.02 13.21
C PRO A 46 16.25 -6.29 11.71
N TYR A 47 15.22 -6.06 10.90
CA TYR A 47 15.27 -6.27 9.44
C TYR A 47 15.92 -5.07 8.74
N HIS A 48 15.43 -3.87 9.02
CA HIS A 48 15.97 -2.61 8.48
C HIS A 48 17.18 -2.16 9.31
N THR A 49 18.38 -2.53 8.84
CA THR A 49 19.65 -2.29 9.54
C THR A 49 20.64 -1.45 8.71
N SER A 50 20.22 -0.91 7.56
CA SER A 50 21.08 -0.04 6.76
C SER A 50 21.50 1.20 7.55
N ALA A 51 22.75 1.60 7.36
CA ALA A 51 23.29 2.82 7.96
C ALA A 51 22.66 4.10 7.36
N LEU A 52 22.12 4.01 6.14
CA LEU A 52 21.46 5.12 5.47
C LEU A 52 19.95 5.02 5.71
N SER A 53 19.41 5.91 6.54
CA SER A 53 17.97 6.04 6.75
C SER A 53 17.27 6.68 5.55
N GLY A 54 15.95 6.51 5.44
CA GLY A 54 15.15 7.19 4.41
C GLY A 54 15.36 8.70 4.39
N GLN A 55 15.27 9.37 5.55
CA GLN A 55 15.57 10.82 5.64
C GLN A 55 16.99 11.17 5.18
N ALA A 56 17.99 10.38 5.59
CA ALA A 56 19.37 10.64 5.20
C ALA A 56 19.55 10.54 3.68
N TRP A 57 18.85 9.60 3.04
CA TRP A 57 18.83 9.51 1.59
C TRP A 57 18.12 10.69 0.92
N ILE A 58 16.98 11.16 1.45
CA ILE A 58 16.33 12.39 0.94
C ILE A 58 17.25 13.59 1.05
N ASN A 59 17.98 13.72 2.16
CA ASN A 59 18.99 14.76 2.34
C ASN A 59 20.15 14.62 1.34
N GLU A 60 20.54 13.40 0.99
CA GLU A 60 21.54 13.14 -0.05
C GLU A 60 21.06 13.64 -1.43
N LEU A 61 19.83 13.27 -1.83
CA LEU A 61 19.23 13.77 -3.08
C LEU A 61 19.11 15.29 -3.11
N TRP A 62 18.81 15.88 -1.95
CA TRP A 62 18.68 17.32 -1.82
C TRP A 62 19.99 18.07 -1.98
N ASN A 63 21.03 17.58 -1.31
CA ASN A 63 22.34 18.23 -1.24
C ASN A 63 23.28 17.81 -2.38
N GLY A 64 22.90 16.77 -3.12
CA GLY A 64 23.62 16.27 -4.28
C GLY A 64 23.37 17.09 -5.55
N HIS A 65 23.58 16.44 -6.69
CA HIS A 65 23.40 17.07 -8.00
C HIS A 65 21.91 17.30 -8.30
N GLU A 66 21.56 18.41 -8.95
CA GLU A 66 20.14 18.76 -9.21
C GLU A 66 19.38 17.70 -10.02
N ASP A 67 20.08 16.95 -10.86
CA ASP A 67 19.48 15.86 -11.64
C ASP A 67 19.23 14.60 -10.82
N GLN A 68 19.87 14.40 -9.66
CA GLN A 68 19.67 13.18 -8.86
C GLN A 68 18.23 13.07 -8.38
N ILE A 69 17.68 14.16 -7.84
CA ILE A 69 16.28 14.17 -7.40
C ILE A 69 15.31 14.00 -8.58
N ALA A 70 15.65 14.55 -9.75
CA ALA A 70 14.83 14.40 -10.95
C ALA A 70 14.88 12.96 -11.49
N CYS A 71 16.03 12.29 -11.45
CA CYS A 71 16.16 10.90 -11.88
C CYS A 71 15.45 9.93 -10.92
N GLU A 72 15.53 10.18 -9.62
CA GLU A 72 15.03 9.24 -8.60
C GLU A 72 13.54 9.47 -8.26
N LEU A 73 13.06 10.72 -8.27
CA LEU A 73 11.70 11.08 -7.86
C LEU A 73 10.84 11.67 -9.00
N GLU A 74 11.39 11.74 -10.23
CA GLU A 74 10.72 12.31 -11.43
C GLU A 74 10.30 13.79 -11.29
N VAL A 75 10.78 14.48 -10.25
CA VAL A 75 10.53 15.90 -10.02
C VAL A 75 11.83 16.66 -9.85
N ARG A 76 11.87 17.88 -10.42
CA ARG A 76 13.01 18.78 -10.21
C ARG A 76 13.01 19.29 -8.76
N LYS A 77 14.18 19.58 -8.22
CA LYS A 77 14.36 20.08 -6.85
C LYS A 77 13.42 21.24 -6.50
N HIS A 78 13.25 22.22 -7.40
CA HIS A 78 12.35 23.35 -7.16
C HIS A 78 10.87 22.94 -7.11
N ILE A 79 10.44 21.94 -7.90
CA ILE A 79 9.07 21.42 -7.85
C ILE A 79 8.84 20.68 -6.54
N PHE A 80 9.82 19.87 -6.10
CA PHE A 80 9.74 19.21 -4.80
C PHE A 80 9.59 20.22 -3.65
N ASN A 81 10.32 21.34 -3.69
CA ASN A 81 10.18 22.44 -2.73
C ASN A 81 8.77 23.06 -2.74
N ILE A 82 8.21 23.29 -3.93
CA ILE A 82 6.85 23.84 -4.06
C ILE A 82 5.83 22.86 -3.47
N LEU A 83 5.94 21.57 -3.80
CA LEU A 83 5.07 20.53 -3.26
C LEU A 83 5.17 20.46 -1.73
N LEU A 84 6.38 20.51 -1.15
CA LEU A 84 6.56 20.58 0.29
C LEU A 84 5.87 21.80 0.91
N ALA A 85 6.04 22.97 0.30
CA ALA A 85 5.43 24.20 0.79
C ALA A 85 3.89 24.09 0.76
N GLU A 86 3.31 23.59 -0.33
CA GLU A 86 1.87 23.35 -0.45
C GLU A 86 1.37 22.37 0.62
N LEU A 87 2.09 21.25 0.85
CA LEU A 87 1.72 20.31 1.91
C LEU A 87 1.78 20.94 3.31
N CYS A 88 2.76 21.81 3.58
CA CYS A 88 2.82 22.60 4.81
C CYS A 88 1.62 23.56 4.93
N TRP A 89 1.20 24.21 3.84
CA TRP A 89 0.02 25.07 3.82
C TRP A 89 -1.27 24.30 4.12
N LEU A 90 -1.34 23.06 3.65
CA LEU A 90 -2.42 22.10 3.91
C LEU A 90 -2.30 21.40 5.26
N ARG A 91 -1.41 21.86 6.14
CA ARG A 91 -1.20 21.33 7.51
C ARG A 91 -0.85 19.84 7.57
N VAL A 92 -0.21 19.32 6.52
CA VAL A 92 0.38 17.98 6.58
C VAL A 92 1.64 18.07 7.43
N GLU A 93 1.59 17.49 8.64
CA GLU A 93 2.69 17.55 9.61
C GLU A 93 3.60 16.31 9.55
N ASP A 94 4.78 16.44 10.15
CA ASP A 94 5.66 15.31 10.45
C ASP A 94 4.91 14.28 11.31
N SER A 95 5.16 13.00 11.04
CA SER A 95 4.75 11.95 11.98
C SER A 95 5.82 11.76 13.06
N ARG A 96 5.52 10.96 14.08
CA ARG A 96 6.47 10.65 15.16
C ARG A 96 7.84 10.16 14.65
N TYR A 97 7.87 9.47 13.51
CA TYR A 97 9.09 8.84 13.01
C TYR A 97 9.46 9.23 11.58
N VAL A 98 8.56 9.82 10.79
CA VAL A 98 8.75 10.15 9.36
C VAL A 98 8.45 11.64 9.18
N SER A 99 9.42 12.39 8.67
CA SER A 99 9.26 13.81 8.32
C SER A 99 8.38 13.99 7.08
N LEU A 100 7.92 15.21 6.84
CA LEU A 100 7.17 15.56 5.64
C LEU A 100 8.01 15.36 4.36
N GLU A 101 9.29 15.70 4.38
CA GLU A 101 10.20 15.49 3.24
C GLU A 101 10.32 14.01 2.89
N GLU A 102 10.45 13.15 3.90
CA GLU A 102 10.53 11.71 3.69
C GLU A 102 9.18 11.15 3.24
N LYS A 103 8.05 11.63 3.77
CA LYS A 103 6.71 11.25 3.29
C LYS A 103 6.54 11.57 1.81
N LEU A 104 6.84 12.79 1.39
CA LEU A 104 6.76 13.20 -0.01
C LEU A 104 7.73 12.40 -0.89
N GLY A 105 8.95 12.15 -0.39
CA GLY A 105 9.93 11.32 -1.07
C GLY A 105 9.46 9.88 -1.30
N ILE A 106 8.89 9.24 -0.27
CA ILE A 106 8.30 7.89 -0.35
C ILE A 106 7.18 7.87 -1.38
N PHE A 107 6.29 8.86 -1.34
CA PHE A 107 5.17 8.95 -2.27
C PHE A 107 5.64 9.03 -3.73
N LEU A 108 6.50 10.01 -4.05
CA LEU A 108 7.00 10.23 -5.40
C LEU A 108 7.81 9.04 -5.91
N TYR A 109 8.68 8.48 -5.06
CA TYR A 109 9.45 7.29 -5.40
C TYR A 109 8.56 6.08 -5.71
N THR A 110 7.45 5.93 -4.97
CA THR A 110 6.50 4.83 -5.22
C THR A 110 5.74 5.05 -6.52
N CYS A 111 5.28 6.27 -6.80
CA CYS A 111 4.62 6.62 -8.05
C CYS A 111 5.52 6.39 -9.27
N MET A 112 6.80 6.74 -9.19
CA MET A 112 7.77 6.55 -10.26
C MET A 112 8.07 5.06 -10.47
N THR A 113 8.48 4.37 -9.40
CA THR A 113 9.14 3.06 -9.56
C THR A 113 8.15 1.90 -9.65
N ALA A 114 6.92 2.09 -9.16
CA ALA A 114 5.89 1.05 -9.06
C ALA A 114 6.41 -0.26 -8.41
N LEU A 115 7.40 -0.14 -7.53
CA LEU A 115 8.01 -1.27 -6.84
C LEU A 115 7.07 -1.84 -5.77
N PRO A 116 7.21 -3.14 -5.44
CA PRO A 116 6.51 -3.71 -4.28
C PRO A 116 6.88 -2.96 -2.99
N VAL A 117 5.91 -2.82 -2.09
CA VAL A 117 6.06 -2.10 -0.81
C VAL A 117 7.27 -2.57 0.01
N GLN A 118 7.64 -3.85 -0.09
CA GLN A 118 8.83 -4.39 0.56
C GLN A 118 10.13 -3.73 0.08
N HIS A 119 10.26 -3.48 -1.23
CA HIS A 119 11.44 -2.83 -1.79
C HIS A 119 11.49 -1.34 -1.43
N ILE A 120 10.33 -0.69 -1.32
CA ILE A 120 10.24 0.69 -0.88
C ILE A 120 10.58 0.79 0.61
N GLY A 121 10.01 -0.08 1.43
CA GLY A 121 10.33 -0.20 2.85
C GLY A 121 11.81 -0.46 3.09
N GLU A 122 12.43 -1.32 2.26
CA GLU A 122 13.87 -1.52 2.31
C GLU A 122 14.65 -0.26 1.87
N ARG A 123 14.23 0.45 0.83
CA ARG A 123 14.91 1.68 0.39
C ARG A 123 14.93 2.77 1.47
N PHE A 124 13.80 2.96 2.13
CA PHE A 124 13.62 4.00 3.14
C PHE A 124 13.88 3.52 4.57
N GLN A 125 14.19 2.23 4.75
CA GLN A 125 14.37 1.58 6.04
C GLN A 125 13.14 1.74 6.95
N ARG A 126 11.96 1.55 6.37
CA ARG A 126 10.64 1.65 7.01
C ARG A 126 9.89 0.34 6.91
N SER A 127 9.10 0.03 7.94
CA SER A 127 8.25 -1.15 7.91
C SER A 127 7.25 -1.06 6.75
N ASN A 128 6.82 -2.23 6.25
CA ASN A 128 5.85 -2.32 5.17
C ASN A 128 4.51 -1.66 5.56
N GLU A 129 4.14 -1.75 6.83
CA GLU A 129 2.95 -1.12 7.39
C GLU A 129 3.08 0.40 7.32
N THR A 130 4.23 0.94 7.73
CA THR A 130 4.49 2.39 7.69
C THR A 130 4.42 2.89 6.25
N THR A 131 5.09 2.21 5.32
CA THR A 131 5.10 2.57 3.90
C THR A 131 3.69 2.53 3.30
N SER A 132 2.91 1.50 3.62
CA SER A 132 1.53 1.37 3.13
C SER A 132 0.61 2.45 3.70
N LEU A 133 0.74 2.78 4.98
CA LEU A 133 -0.05 3.82 5.64
C LEU A 133 0.27 5.20 5.04
N LEU A 134 1.54 5.53 4.85
CA LEU A 134 1.93 6.81 4.24
C LEU A 134 1.39 6.96 2.82
N MET A 135 1.40 5.88 2.04
CA MET A 135 0.81 5.87 0.71
C MET A 135 -0.70 6.15 0.77
N LEU A 136 -1.42 5.51 1.69
CA LEU A 136 -2.86 5.71 1.84
C LEU A 136 -3.17 7.14 2.32
N ASP A 137 -2.50 7.59 3.39
CA ASP A 137 -2.68 8.91 3.98
C ASP A 137 -2.45 10.02 2.94
N ALA A 138 -1.45 9.88 2.06
CA ALA A 138 -1.20 10.86 1.00
C ALA A 138 -2.40 11.08 0.06
N PHE A 139 -3.21 10.03 -0.20
CA PHE A 139 -4.40 10.14 -1.05
C PHE A 139 -5.68 10.46 -0.28
N THR A 140 -5.71 10.19 1.02
CA THR A 140 -6.93 10.35 1.84
C THR A 140 -6.89 11.53 2.79
N GLU A 141 -5.78 12.27 2.84
CA GLU A 141 -5.66 13.41 3.75
C GLU A 141 -6.72 14.47 3.41
N PRO A 142 -7.66 14.79 4.32
CA PRO A 142 -8.81 15.61 3.99
C PRO A 142 -8.45 16.98 3.42
N ASP A 143 -7.42 17.62 3.95
CA ASP A 143 -7.01 18.95 3.47
C ASP A 143 -6.47 18.86 2.03
N PHE A 144 -5.69 17.83 1.71
CA PHE A 144 -5.23 17.58 0.34
C PHE A 144 -6.39 17.18 -0.59
N TYR A 145 -7.18 16.18 -0.18
CA TYR A 145 -8.26 15.62 -0.98
C TYR A 145 -9.32 16.67 -1.30
N ASN A 146 -9.75 17.46 -0.31
CA ASN A 146 -10.79 18.47 -0.52
C ASN A 146 -10.30 19.68 -1.33
N CYS A 147 -8.99 19.98 -1.31
CA CYS A 147 -8.42 21.05 -2.11
C CYS A 147 -8.22 20.66 -3.57
N TYR A 148 -7.81 19.42 -3.85
CA TYR A 148 -7.41 19.02 -5.21
C TYR A 148 -8.33 18.01 -5.88
N VAL A 149 -9.13 17.26 -5.13
CA VAL A 149 -10.06 16.25 -5.66
C VAL A 149 -11.49 16.76 -5.56
N CYS A 150 -11.92 17.44 -6.61
CA CYS A 150 -13.28 17.93 -6.75
C CYS A 150 -14.04 17.12 -7.81
N LEU A 151 -15.20 16.58 -7.45
CA LEU A 151 -16.12 16.03 -8.46
C LEU A 151 -16.79 17.19 -9.19
N PRO A 152 -16.83 17.19 -10.54
CA PRO A 152 -17.55 18.21 -11.26
C PRO A 152 -19.07 18.05 -11.03
N ASP A 153 -19.78 19.17 -10.90
CA ASP A 153 -21.24 19.17 -10.83
C ASP A 153 -21.82 18.64 -12.15
N ALA A 154 -22.90 17.85 -12.07
CA ALA A 154 -23.65 17.39 -13.23
C ALA A 154 -24.16 18.56 -14.10
N ASN A 155 -24.34 19.74 -13.50
CA ASN A 155 -24.76 20.97 -14.18
C ASN A 155 -23.60 21.95 -14.43
N ALA A 156 -22.34 21.49 -14.32
CA ALA A 156 -21.19 22.36 -14.56
C ALA A 156 -21.24 22.98 -15.96
N PRO A 157 -20.96 24.30 -16.09
CA PRO A 157 -20.95 24.95 -17.39
C PRO A 157 -19.83 24.37 -18.26
N ILE A 158 -20.03 24.39 -19.59
CA ILE A 158 -18.97 24.04 -20.55
C ILE A 158 -17.77 24.94 -20.29
N SER A 159 -16.57 24.36 -20.22
CA SER A 159 -15.35 25.17 -20.07
C SER A 159 -15.19 26.15 -21.24
N ALA A 160 -14.72 27.35 -20.92
CA ALA A 160 -14.41 28.38 -21.90
C ALA A 160 -13.43 27.88 -22.98
N TYR A 161 -12.56 26.92 -22.64
CA TYR A 161 -11.64 26.30 -23.59
C TYR A 161 -12.36 25.58 -24.75
N ILE A 162 -13.44 24.85 -24.45
CA ILE A 162 -14.25 24.18 -25.48
C ILE A 162 -15.08 25.22 -26.25
N LEU A 163 -15.79 26.10 -25.54
CA LEU A 163 -16.69 27.11 -26.13
C LEU A 163 -15.98 27.99 -27.16
N ASN A 164 -14.75 28.42 -26.85
CA ASN A 164 -14.00 29.35 -27.69
C ASN A 164 -13.22 28.67 -28.81
N ASN A 165 -13.23 27.33 -28.90
CA ASN A 165 -12.47 26.59 -29.89
C ASN A 165 -13.40 25.97 -30.97
N PRO A 166 -13.42 26.49 -32.20
CA PRO A 166 -14.30 25.99 -33.27
C PRO A 166 -13.95 24.58 -33.75
N LYS A 167 -12.81 24.02 -33.34
CA LYS A 167 -12.50 22.60 -33.60
C LYS A 167 -13.16 21.66 -32.59
N LEU A 168 -13.45 22.15 -31.38
CA LEU A 168 -14.04 21.37 -30.29
C LEU A 168 -15.55 21.59 -30.19
N TYR A 169 -15.99 22.84 -30.32
CA TYR A 169 -17.41 23.18 -30.37
C TYR A 169 -17.93 23.07 -31.82
N PRO A 170 -19.09 22.41 -32.08
CA PRO A 170 -20.07 21.91 -31.11
C PRO A 170 -19.91 20.43 -30.73
N PHE A 171 -18.86 19.73 -31.19
CA PHE A 171 -18.69 18.29 -30.97
C PHE A 171 -18.64 17.89 -29.48
N PHE A 172 -18.06 18.75 -28.63
CA PHE A 172 -17.94 18.55 -27.18
C PHE A 172 -18.83 19.49 -26.36
N LYS A 173 -19.95 19.95 -26.92
CA LYS A 173 -20.83 20.95 -26.29
C LYS A 173 -21.47 20.50 -24.96
N ASP A 174 -21.43 19.21 -24.62
CA ASP A 174 -21.98 18.68 -23.36
C ASP A 174 -20.87 18.02 -22.52
N ALA A 175 -19.59 18.24 -22.87
CA ALA A 175 -18.46 17.66 -22.16
C ALA A 175 -18.12 18.46 -20.90
N ILE A 176 -18.13 17.78 -19.77
CA ILE A 176 -17.80 18.34 -18.45
C ILE A 176 -16.29 18.30 -18.20
N GLY A 177 -15.58 17.37 -18.83
CA GLY A 177 -14.14 17.18 -18.65
C GLY A 177 -13.62 16.05 -19.53
N THR A 178 -12.35 15.70 -19.31
CA THR A 178 -11.70 14.56 -19.95
C THR A 178 -11.51 13.45 -18.93
N VAL A 179 -11.91 12.23 -19.29
CA VAL A 179 -11.58 11.03 -18.53
C VAL A 179 -10.35 10.39 -19.16
N ASN A 180 -9.30 10.19 -18.38
CA ASN A 180 -8.17 9.37 -18.80
C ASN A 180 -7.92 8.25 -17.79
N GLY A 181 -7.32 7.17 -18.26
CA GLY A 181 -6.95 6.03 -17.42
C GLY A 181 -5.44 5.91 -17.31
N THR A 182 -4.97 5.57 -16.11
CA THR A 182 -3.60 5.11 -15.87
C THR A 182 -3.64 3.73 -15.23
N HIS A 183 -2.76 2.85 -15.69
CA HIS A 183 -2.57 1.54 -15.09
C HIS A 183 -1.52 1.64 -13.99
N ILE A 184 -1.92 1.37 -12.75
CA ILE A 184 -1.01 1.30 -11.61
C ILE A 184 -0.73 -0.17 -11.31
N CYS A 185 0.54 -0.58 -11.33
CA CYS A 185 0.93 -1.95 -10.99
C CYS A 185 0.40 -2.34 -9.61
N CYS A 186 -0.05 -3.58 -9.45
CA CYS A 186 -0.59 -4.05 -8.18
C CYS A 186 -0.23 -5.51 -7.89
N TRP A 187 -0.30 -5.88 -6.60
CA TRP A 187 0.00 -7.23 -6.09
C TRP A 187 -1.21 -7.83 -5.34
N PRO A 188 -2.30 -8.15 -6.05
CA PRO A 188 -3.48 -8.73 -5.44
C PRO A 188 -3.26 -10.20 -5.05
N SER A 189 -4.19 -10.71 -4.24
CA SER A 189 -4.23 -12.12 -3.84
C SER A 189 -4.30 -13.05 -5.05
N LYS A 190 -3.99 -14.33 -4.87
CA LYS A 190 -3.96 -15.27 -6.01
C LYS A 190 -5.35 -15.38 -6.66
N GLU A 191 -6.38 -15.26 -5.85
CA GLU A 191 -7.80 -15.29 -6.22
C GLU A 191 -8.20 -14.06 -7.07
N GLU A 192 -7.60 -12.90 -6.82
CA GLU A 192 -7.95 -11.63 -7.47
C GLU A 192 -7.05 -11.27 -8.66
N ARG A 193 -5.92 -11.97 -8.85
CA ARG A 193 -4.96 -11.71 -9.94
C ARG A 193 -5.56 -11.77 -11.33
N GLU A 194 -6.56 -12.63 -11.55
CA GLU A 194 -7.23 -12.70 -12.85
C GLU A 194 -8.04 -11.44 -13.15
N LEU A 195 -8.64 -10.83 -12.12
CA LEU A 195 -9.43 -9.60 -12.24
C LEU A 195 -8.56 -8.37 -12.49
N ALA A 196 -7.34 -8.36 -11.93
CA ALA A 196 -6.38 -7.27 -12.08
C ALA A 196 -5.47 -7.44 -13.32
N ARG A 197 -5.74 -8.39 -14.21
CA ARG A 197 -4.93 -8.61 -15.40
C ARG A 197 -5.30 -7.62 -16.50
N ASP A 198 -4.32 -6.87 -16.99
CA ASP A 198 -4.51 -5.95 -18.11
C ASP A 198 -4.49 -6.67 -19.48
N ARG A 199 -4.75 -5.91 -20.55
CA ARG A 199 -4.75 -6.44 -21.92
C ARG A 199 -3.38 -6.99 -22.36
N LYS A 200 -2.28 -6.54 -21.74
CA LYS A 200 -0.90 -6.99 -22.03
C LYS A 200 -0.48 -8.17 -21.14
N GLY A 201 -1.34 -8.64 -20.24
CA GLY A 201 -1.06 -9.73 -19.31
C GLY A 201 -0.32 -9.29 -18.04
N GLN A 202 -0.10 -7.99 -17.83
CA GLN A 202 0.46 -7.45 -16.59
C GLN A 202 -0.62 -7.33 -15.52
N ILE A 203 -0.22 -7.24 -14.26
CA ILE A 203 -1.15 -7.11 -13.12
C ILE A 203 -1.19 -5.64 -12.68
N SER A 204 -2.32 -4.97 -12.91
CA SER A 204 -2.51 -3.54 -12.63
C SER A 204 -3.96 -3.21 -12.31
N HIS A 205 -4.17 -2.17 -11.51
CA HIS A 205 -5.47 -1.52 -11.37
C HIS A 205 -5.57 -0.38 -12.37
N ASN A 206 -6.72 -0.28 -13.05
CA ASN A 206 -7.03 0.89 -13.85
C ASN A 206 -7.53 2.01 -12.93
N CYS A 207 -6.74 3.07 -12.80
CA CYS A 207 -7.13 4.30 -12.13
C CYS A 207 -7.65 5.28 -13.18
N LEU A 208 -8.96 5.56 -13.16
CA LEU A 208 -9.58 6.56 -14.01
C LEU A 208 -9.59 7.90 -13.28
N VAL A 209 -9.09 8.93 -13.94
CA VAL A 209 -9.09 10.30 -13.44
C VAL A 209 -9.89 11.17 -14.40
N CYS A 210 -10.82 11.92 -13.84
CA CYS A 210 -11.60 12.92 -14.56
C CYS A 210 -10.98 14.30 -14.27
N CYS A 211 -10.49 14.97 -15.31
CA CYS A 211 -9.97 16.32 -15.19
C CYS A 211 -10.93 17.31 -15.88
N SER A 212 -11.15 18.47 -15.26
CA SER A 212 -11.73 19.62 -15.95
C SER A 212 -10.68 20.23 -16.90
N PHE A 213 -11.12 21.14 -17.77
CA PHE A 213 -10.23 21.85 -18.70
C PHE A 213 -9.56 23.08 -18.07
N ASP A 214 -9.81 23.34 -16.79
CA ASP A 214 -9.35 24.54 -16.06
C ASP A 214 -8.17 24.21 -15.11
N MET A 215 -7.44 23.11 -15.37
CA MET A 215 -6.21 22.75 -14.65
C MET A 215 -5.09 23.78 -14.84
#